data_AF-A0A934NGG3-F1
#
_entry.id   AF-A0A934NGG3-F1
#
_cell.length_a   1.000
_cell.length_b   1.000
_cell.length_c   1.000
_cell.angle_alpha   90.00
_cell.angle_beta   90.00
_cell.angle_gamma   90.00
#
_symmetry.space_group_name_H-M   'P 1'
#
loop_
_entity.id
_entity.type
_entity.pdbx_description
1 polymer ?
#
loop_
_entity_poly.entity_id
_entity_poly.type
_entity_poly.pdbx_seq_one_letter_code
_entity_poly.pdbx_strand_id
1 'polypeptide(L)'
;MAHRSVDELEAERRMIEAAKRDRAAFAPLYERYVDQIFAYAHTLTRNREHAEDVTAATFAKALEELPRFEWRGVPYSAWLYRVAANLV
;
A
#
# COMPACT_ATOMS: atom_id res chain seq x y z
N MET A 1 -1.05 -1.79 -17.00
CA MET A 1 -0.23 -1.56 -15.79
C MET A 1 0.51 -0.26 -15.98
N ALA A 2 0.33 0.72 -15.09
CA ALA A 2 1.01 2.01 -15.20
C ALA A 2 2.53 1.78 -15.20
N HIS A 3 3.19 2.14 -16.31
CA HIS A 3 4.64 2.14 -16.39
C HIS A 3 5.12 3.32 -15.56
N ARG A 4 5.46 3.06 -14.29
CA ARG A 4 6.14 4.09 -13.49
C ARG A 4 7.53 4.27 -14.03
N SER A 5 7.95 5.53 -14.13
CA SER A 5 9.32 5.84 -14.51
C SER A 5 10.29 5.33 -13.44
N VAL A 6 11.56 5.18 -13.81
CA VAL A 6 12.63 4.81 -12.86
C VAL A 6 12.67 5.81 -11.69
N ASP A 7 12.54 7.11 -11.98
CA ASP A 7 12.56 8.18 -10.98
C ASP A 7 11.41 8.05 -9.96
N GLU A 8 10.22 7.68 -10.43
CA GLU A 8 9.05 7.46 -9.57
C GLU A 8 9.21 6.25 -8.64
N LEU A 9 9.84 5.19 -9.13
CA LEU A 9 10.16 3.99 -8.35
C LEU A 9 11.24 4.28 -7.31
N GLU A 10 12.24 5.07 -7.66
CA GLU A 10 13.26 5.50 -6.71
C GLU A 10 12.69 6.42 -5.63
N ALA A 11 11.82 7.36 -6.01
CA ALA A 11 11.12 8.22 -5.07
C ALA A 11 10.26 7.40 -4.10
N GLU A 12 9.52 6.42 -4.60
CA GLU A 12 8.74 5.50 -3.77
C GLU A 12 9.62 4.69 -2.82
N ARG A 13 10.74 4.13 -3.31
CA ARG A 13 11.71 3.42 -2.46
C ARG A 13 12.21 4.31 -1.33
N ARG A 14 12.52 5.58 -1.60
CA ARG A 14 12.96 6.53 -0.55
C ARG A 14 11.88 6.76 0.52
N MET A 15 10.60 6.86 0.12
CA MET A 15 9.49 6.98 1.07
C MET A 15 9.38 5.75 1.97
N ILE A 16 9.53 4.54 1.40
CA ILE A 16 9.50 3.28 2.15
C ILE A 16 10.65 3.21 3.16
N GLU A 17 11.87 3.55 2.74
CA GLU A 17 13.03 3.53 3.63
C GLU A 17 12.93 4.59 4.74
N ALA A 18 12.31 5.74 4.47
CA ALA A 18 11.99 6.72 5.51
C ALA A 18 10.95 6.17 6.50
N ALA A 19 9.87 5.59 5.99
CA ALA A 19 8.77 5.04 6.79
C ALA A 19 9.21 3.83 7.67
N LYS A 20 10.25 3.10 7.27
CA LYS A 20 10.88 2.07 8.11
C LYS A 20 11.57 2.63 9.35
N ARG A 21 12.09 3.86 9.28
CA ARG A 21 12.83 4.52 10.38
C ARG A 21 11.91 5.38 11.24
N ASP A 22 10.93 6.01 10.63
CA ASP A 22 9.96 6.87 11.28
C ASP A 22 8.54 6.50 10.85
N ARG A 23 7.72 6.06 11.80
CA ARG A 23 6.32 5.71 11.52
C ARG A 23 5.51 6.90 11.01
N ALA A 24 5.86 8.13 11.37
CA ALA A 24 5.18 9.32 10.85
C ALA A 24 5.41 9.48 9.34
N ALA A 25 6.54 9.01 8.82
CA ALA A 25 6.85 9.01 7.39
C ALA A 25 6.05 7.96 6.59
N PHE A 26 5.19 7.16 7.24
CA PHE A 26 4.24 6.27 6.55
C PHE A 26 3.02 7.02 5.99
N ALA A 27 2.64 8.16 6.56
CA ALA A 27 1.45 8.90 6.13
C ALA A 27 1.43 9.24 4.62
N PRO A 28 2.53 9.69 3.98
CA PRO A 28 2.54 9.92 2.54
C PRO A 28 2.33 8.65 1.70
N LEU A 29 2.77 7.48 2.19
CA LEU A 29 2.51 6.21 1.52
C LEU A 29 1.03 5.83 1.64
N TYR A 30 0.43 6.04 2.81
CA TYR A 30 -0.99 5.83 3.03
C TYR A 30 -1.83 6.73 2.09
N GLU A 31 -1.62 8.03 2.12
CA GLU A 31 -2.34 9.02 1.30
C GLU A 31 -2.25 8.71 -0.19
N ARG A 32 -1.08 8.23 -0.65
CA ARG A 32 -0.87 7.88 -2.06
C ARG A 32 -1.69 6.66 -2.52
N TYR A 33 -1.99 5.73 -1.61
CA TYR A 33 -2.56 4.43 -1.98
C TYR A 33 -3.96 4.16 -1.45
N VAL A 34 -4.44 4.91 -0.45
CA VAL A 34 -5.71 4.63 0.21
C VAL A 34 -6.88 4.56 -0.78
N ASP A 35 -7.01 5.52 -1.69
CA ASP A 35 -8.10 5.55 -2.66
C ASP A 35 -8.04 4.37 -3.65
N GLN A 36 -6.84 4.00 -4.07
CA GLN A 36 -6.61 2.89 -5.00
C GLN A 36 -6.93 1.54 -4.36
N ILE A 37 -6.56 1.35 -3.10
CA ILE A 37 -6.84 0.13 -2.34
C ILE A 37 -8.31 0.05 -1.95
N PHE A 38 -8.91 1.17 -1.54
CA PHE A 38 -10.34 1.25 -1.26
C PHE A 38 -11.18 0.91 -2.50
N ALA A 39 -10.88 1.53 -3.64
CA ALA A 39 -11.58 1.22 -4.89
C ALA A 39 -11.46 -0.26 -5.26
N TYR A 40 -10.28 -0.86 -5.07
CA TYR A 40 -10.07 -2.29 -5.32
C TYR A 40 -10.81 -3.19 -4.33
N ALA A 41 -10.77 -2.90 -3.04
CA ALA A 41 -11.53 -3.64 -2.03
C ALA A 41 -13.04 -3.56 -2.30
N HIS A 42 -13.52 -2.39 -2.72
CA HIS A 42 -14.92 -2.17 -3.08
C HIS A 42 -15.34 -2.96 -4.32
N THR A 43 -14.47 -3.13 -5.34
CA THR A 43 -14.82 -3.94 -6.53
C THR A 43 -14.94 -5.42 -6.18
N LEU A 44 -14.16 -5.91 -5.22
CA LEU A 44 -14.21 -7.31 -4.76
C LEU A 44 -15.39 -7.58 -3.83
N THR A 45 -15.62 -6.72 -2.84
CA THR A 45 -16.64 -6.92 -1.79
C THR A 45 -18.04 -6.47 -2.22
N ARG A 46 -18.13 -5.48 -3.12
CA ARG A 46 -19.38 -4.77 -3.48
C ARG A 46 -20.13 -4.20 -2.27
N ASN A 47 -19.42 -3.99 -1.16
CA ASN A 47 -19.95 -3.43 0.08
C ASN A 47 -18.96 -2.38 0.58
N ARG A 48 -19.47 -1.16 0.79
CA ARG A 48 -18.65 -0.03 1.23
C ARG A 48 -18.01 -0.25 2.60
N GLU A 49 -18.78 -0.66 3.60
CA GLU A 49 -18.30 -0.88 4.96
C GLU A 49 -17.22 -1.96 4.97
N HIS A 50 -17.46 -3.07 4.29
CA HIS A 50 -16.47 -4.13 4.18
C HIS A 50 -15.20 -3.68 3.43
N ALA A 51 -15.33 -2.81 2.42
CA ALA A 51 -14.20 -2.23 1.73
C ALA A 51 -13.39 -1.27 2.61
N GLU A 52 -14.05 -0.47 3.46
CA GLU A 52 -13.40 0.40 4.46
C GLU A 52 -12.59 -0.46 5.45
N ASP A 53 -13.17 -1.55 5.95
CA ASP A 53 -12.50 -2.51 6.85
C ASP A 53 -11.27 -3.17 6.19
N VAL A 54 -11.42 -3.70 4.97
CA VAL A 54 -10.31 -4.32 4.22
C VAL A 54 -9.21 -3.31 3.95
N THR A 55 -9.56 -2.05 3.66
CA THR A 55 -8.58 -0.99 3.44
C THR A 55 -7.80 -0.71 4.72
N ALA A 56 -8.50 -0.52 5.84
CA ALA A 56 -7.86 -0.29 7.13
C ALA A 56 -6.95 -1.46 7.53
N ALA A 57 -7.43 -2.69 7.40
CA ALA A 57 -6.65 -3.90 7.69
C ALA A 57 -5.43 -4.05 6.77
N THR A 58 -5.56 -3.67 5.49
CA THR A 58 -4.44 -3.66 4.54
C THR A 58 -3.33 -2.73 5.00
N PHE A 59 -3.64 -1.50 5.40
CA PHE A 59 -2.63 -0.54 5.83
C PHE A 59 -2.09 -0.83 7.23
N ALA A 60 -2.90 -1.40 8.14
CA ALA A 60 -2.43 -1.88 9.43
C ALA A 60 -1.37 -2.97 9.25
N LYS A 61 -1.65 -3.98 8.42
CA LYS A 61 -0.69 -5.02 8.07
C LYS A 61 0.51 -4.47 7.31
N ALA A 62 0.27 -3.47 6.45
CA ALA A 62 1.34 -2.82 5.71
C ALA A 62 2.38 -2.17 6.64
N LEU A 63 1.90 -1.45 7.66
CA LEU A 63 2.74 -0.80 8.66
C LEU A 63 3.46 -1.80 9.57
N GLU A 64 2.77 -2.89 9.96
CA GLU A 64 3.35 -3.96 10.78
C GLU A 64 4.51 -4.68 10.08
N GLU A 65 4.34 -5.01 8.81
CA GLU A 65 5.33 -5.74 8.00
C GLU A 65 6.39 -4.83 7.38
N LEU A 66 6.19 -3.51 7.40
CA LEU A 66 7.09 -2.53 6.79
C LEU A 66 8.57 -2.68 7.20
N PRO A 67 8.92 -2.94 8.48
CA PRO A 67 10.32 -3.14 8.88
C PRO A 67 11.00 -4.32 8.16
N ARG A 68 10.23 -5.34 7.77
CA ARG A 68 10.69 -6.55 7.07
C ARG A 68 10.52 -6.46 5.55
N PHE A 69 9.85 -5.41 5.07
CA PHE A 69 9.56 -5.27 3.65
C PHE A 69 10.84 -5.08 2.84
N GLU A 70 11.04 -5.92 1.82
CA GLU A 70 12.17 -5.83 0.90
C GLU A 70 11.73 -5.20 -0.43
N TRP A 71 12.40 -4.13 -0.84
CA TRP A 71 12.17 -3.54 -2.15
C TRP A 71 12.77 -4.43 -3.26
N ARG A 72 11.93 -4.86 -4.21
CA ARG A 72 12.34 -5.77 -5.30
C ARG A 72 12.24 -5.15 -6.70
N GLY A 73 12.20 -3.83 -6.80
CA GLY A 73 12.07 -3.13 -8.09
C GLY A 73 10.67 -3.16 -8.70
N VAL A 74 9.67 -3.58 -7.92
CA VAL A 74 8.25 -3.53 -8.29
C VAL A 74 7.53 -2.46 -7.47
N PRO A 75 6.48 -1.81 -8.01
CA PRO A 75 5.72 -0.80 -7.28
C PRO A 75 5.17 -1.33 -5.95
N TYR A 76 5.21 -0.51 -4.90
CA TYR A 76 4.66 -0.85 -3.59
C TYR A 76 3.18 -1.22 -3.65
N SER A 77 2.44 -0.56 -4.56
CA SER A 77 1.02 -0.86 -4.81
C SER A 77 0.78 -2.32 -5.16
N ALA A 78 1.69 -3.00 -5.86
CA ALA A 78 1.54 -4.42 -6.19
C ALA A 78 1.50 -5.30 -4.94
N TRP A 79 2.28 -4.95 -3.92
CA TRP A 79 2.26 -5.63 -2.63
C TRP A 79 0.98 -5.32 -1.85
N LEU A 80 0.55 -4.05 -1.82
CA LEU A 80 -0.70 -3.66 -1.15
C LEU A 80 -1.93 -4.36 -1.75
N TYR A 81 -2.01 -4.45 -3.08
CA TYR A 81 -3.10 -5.20 -3.74
C TYR A 81 -3.12 -6.67 -3.35
N ARG A 82 -1.94 -7.31 -3.21
CA ARG A 82 -1.86 -8.69 -2.74
C ARG A 82 -2.32 -8.83 -1.29
N VAL A 83 -1.97 -7.87 -0.43
CA VAL A 83 -2.45 -7.86 0.96
C VAL A 83 -3.98 -7.72 1.00
N ALA A 84 -4.53 -6.75 0.27
CA ALA A 84 -5.98 -6.53 0.21
C ALA A 84 -6.73 -7.74 -0.34
N ALA A 85 -6.22 -8.37 -1.40
CA ALA A 85 -6.84 -9.57 -1.98
C ALA A 85 -6.88 -10.77 -1.02
N ASN A 86 -5.93 -10.86 -0.09
CA ASN A 86 -5.89 -11.91 0.93
C ASN A 86 -6.83 -11.65 2.12
N LEU A 87 -7.44 -10.46 2.19
CA LEU A 87 -8.30 -10.01 3.29
C LEU A 87 -9.79 -9.96 2.92
N VAL A 88 -10.15 -10.22 1.66
CA VAL A 88 -11.53 -10.28 1.16
C VAL A 88 -12.09 -11.70 1.25
#